data_AF-A0A962FL02-F1
#
_entry.id   AF-A0A962FL02-F1
#
_cell.length_a   1.000
_cell.length_b   1.000
_cell.length_c   1.000
_cell.angle_alpha   90.00
_cell.angle_beta   90.00
_cell.angle_gamma   90.00
#
_symmetry.space_group_name_H-M   'P 1'
#
loop_
_entity.id
_entity.type
_entity.pdbx_description
1 polymer ?
#
loop_
_entity_poly.entity_id
_entity_poly.type
_entity_poly.pdbx_seq_one_letter_code
_entity_poly.pdbx_strand_id
1 'polypeptide(L)' 'TDYPHWDFDDPASAVPVRLDDAQKAKLFRENARLVYGV' A
#
# COMPACT_ATOMS: atom_id res chain seq x y z
N THR A 1 4.70 2.32 4.82
CA THR A 1 5.90 1.68 5.41
C THR A 1 6.48 2.61 6.44
N ASP A 2 6.64 3.89 6.11
CA ASP A 2 7.20 4.88 7.04
C ASP A 2 8.60 4.48 7.54
N TYR A 3 9.36 3.76 6.70
CA TYR A 3 10.73 3.40 7.01
C TYR A 3 11.61 4.66 7.05
N PRO A 4 12.49 4.85 8.06
CA PRO A 4 12.90 3.91 9.12
C PRO A 4 12.28 4.20 10.51
N HIS A 5 11.06 4.74 10.59
CA HIS A 5 10.41 5.03 11.86
C HIS A 5 10.11 3.75 12.67
N TRP A 6 9.90 3.91 13.98
CA TRP A 6 9.79 2.82 14.96
C TRP A 6 8.51 1.99 14.79
N ASP A 7 7.49 2.56 14.19
CA ASP A 7 6.15 2.03 13.94
C ASP A 7 5.94 1.63 12.46
N PHE A 8 6.97 1.04 11.86
CA PHE A 8 6.96 0.59 10.47
C PHE A 8 5.69 -0.19 10.05
N ASP A 9 5.10 0.21 8.92
CA ASP A 9 3.97 -0.50 8.29
C ASP A 9 4.46 -1.59 7.33
N ASP A 10 4.34 -2.86 7.74
CA ASP A 10 4.55 -4.00 6.84
C ASP A 10 3.39 -4.10 5.83
N PRO A 11 3.65 -4.05 4.50
CA PRO A 11 2.60 -4.14 3.49
C PRO A 11 1.79 -5.45 3.54
N ALA A 12 2.30 -6.51 4.18
CA ALA A 12 1.58 -7.77 4.35
C ALA A 12 0.54 -7.73 5.49
N SER A 13 0.70 -6.84 6.48
CA SER A 13 -0.11 -6.87 7.72
C SER A 13 -0.70 -5.53 8.15
N ALA A 14 -0.22 -4.40 7.63
CA ALA A 14 -0.65 -3.05 8.04
C ALA A 14 -2.07 -2.68 7.61
N VAL A 15 -2.73 -3.48 6.76
CA VAL A 15 -4.09 -3.23 6.27
C VAL A 15 -5.06 -4.20 6.95
N PRO A 16 -5.77 -3.81 8.03
CA PRO A 16 -6.57 -4.72 8.85
C PRO A 16 -7.96 -5.03 8.24
N VAL A 17 -8.15 -4.77 6.95
CA VAL A 17 -9.43 -4.97 6.24
C VAL A 17 -9.24 -5.89 5.05
N ARG A 18 -10.27 -6.67 4.74
CA ARG A 18 -10.27 -7.53 3.57
C ARG A 18 -10.48 -6.68 2.31
N LEU A 19 -9.44 -6.59 1.51
CA LEU A 19 -9.49 -5.97 0.18
C LEU A 19 -9.77 -7.04 -0.87
N ASP A 20 -10.57 -6.69 -1.87
CA ASP A 20 -10.57 -7.44 -3.13
C ASP A 20 -9.28 -7.18 -3.93
N ASP A 21 -9.06 -7.96 -4.98
CA ASP A 21 -7.83 -7.87 -5.79
C ASP A 21 -7.67 -6.51 -6.48
N ALA A 22 -8.77 -5.87 -6.87
CA ALA A 22 -8.74 -4.57 -7.54
C ALA A 22 -8.38 -3.45 -6.54
N GLN A 23 -8.95 -3.49 -5.33
CA GLN A 23 -8.62 -2.60 -4.24
C GLN A 23 -7.17 -2.76 -3.81
N LYS A 24 -6.68 -4.00 -3.70
CA LYS A 24 -5.28 -4.30 -3.37
C LYS A 24 -4.33 -3.76 -4.43
N ALA A 25 -4.64 -3.96 -5.72
CA ALA A 25 -3.85 -3.40 -6.82
C ALA A 25 -3.80 -1.87 -6.78
N LYS A 26 -4.94 -1.21 -6.51
CA LYS A 26 -4.99 0.26 -6.37
C LYS A 26 -4.15 0.77 -5.21
N LEU A 27 -4.30 0.18 -4.02
CA LEU A 27 -3.60 0.61 -2.82
C LEU A 27 -2.07 0.46 -2.95
N PHE A 28 -1.60 -0.70 -3.43
CA PHE A 28 -0.17 -1.03 -3.43
C PHE A 28 0.57 -0.65 -4.72
N ARG A 29 -0.14 -0.26 -5.81
CA ARG A 29 0.52 0.01 -7.10
C ARG A 29 -0.15 1.08 -7.95
N GLU A 30 -1.41 0.89 -8.35
CA GLU A 30 -1.98 1.71 -9.44
C GLU A 30 -2.17 3.17 -9.05
N ASN A 31 -2.56 3.46 -7.81
CA ASN A 31 -2.69 4.85 -7.37
C ASN A 31 -1.33 5.56 -7.37
N ALA A 32 -0.25 4.87 -6.98
CA ALA A 32 1.09 5.45 -7.00
C ALA A 32 1.57 5.73 -8.43
N ARG A 33 1.30 4.82 -9.38
CA ARG A 33 1.58 5.03 -10.81
C ARG A 33 0.96 6.31 -11.35
N LEU A 34 -0.30 6.57 -10.99
CA LEU A 34 -1.00 7.79 -11.40
C LEU A 34 -0.36 9.06 -10.80
N VAL A 35 0.14 8.98 -9.56
CA VAL A 35 0.80 10.10 -8.89
C VAL A 35 2.18 10.39 -9.48
N TYR A 36 2.97 9.35 -9.74
CA TYR A 36 4.37 9.48 -10.16
C TYR A 36 4.59 9.40 -11.68
N GLY A 37 3.56 9.04 -12.46
CA GLY A 37 3.64 8.96 -13.92
C GLY A 37 4.46 7.77 -14.43
N VAL A 38 4.40 6.62 -13.75
CA VAL A 38 5.17 5.38 -14.07
C VAL A 38 4.30 4.19 -14.41
#